data_AF-A0A9W9S335-F1
#
_entry.id   AF-A0A9W9S335-F1
#
_cell.length_a   1.000
_cell.length_b   1.000
_cell.length_c   1.000
_cell.angle_alpha   90.00
_cell.angle_beta   90.00
_cell.angle_gamma   90.00
#
_symmetry.space_group_name_H-M   'P 1'
#
loop_
_entity.id
_entity.type
_entity.pdbx_description
1 polymer ?
#
loop_
_entity_poly.entity_id
_entity_poly.type
_entity_poly.pdbx_seq_one_letter_code
_entity_poly.pdbx_strand_id
1 'polypeptide(L)'
;MNKWSIPRSSKTARVTVEVGWSESYNDLHGDMNRLLIGGNGDIKIVILVKWTKHANQTVSGILELYRLDPQGMPRLCRTEIIFPMPSDGKL
;
A
#
# COMPACT_ATOMS: atom_id res chain seq x y z
N MET A 1 -20.25 26.72 -21.79
CA MET A 1 -19.71 25.35 -21.60
C MET A 1 -18.63 25.43 -20.55
N ASN A 2 -18.92 24.87 -19.37
CA ASN A 2 -18.22 25.21 -18.14
C ASN A 2 -17.11 24.19 -17.94
N LYS A 3 -15.86 24.60 -18.18
CA LYS A 3 -14.68 23.76 -18.05
C LYS A 3 -14.27 23.72 -16.58
N TRP A 4 -14.62 22.65 -15.87
CA TRP A 4 -14.14 22.39 -14.51
C TRP A 4 -12.64 22.10 -14.56
N SER A 5 -11.84 23.16 -14.50
CA SER A 5 -10.39 23.07 -14.40
C SER A 5 -10.07 22.92 -12.92
N ILE A 6 -9.70 21.73 -12.47
CA ILE A 6 -9.18 21.54 -11.11
C ILE A 6 -7.84 22.28 -11.06
N PRO A 7 -7.67 23.30 -10.20
CA PRO A 7 -6.40 24.02 -10.10
C PRO A 7 -5.29 23.05 -9.71
N ARG A 8 -4.10 23.20 -10.30
CA ARG A 8 -2.86 22.44 -9.97
C ARG A 8 -2.33 22.68 -8.54
N SER A 9 -3.17 23.16 -7.62
CA SER A 9 -2.82 23.48 -6.23
C SER A 9 -3.60 22.71 -5.17
N SER A 10 -4.44 21.73 -5.51
CA SER A 10 -5.00 20.87 -4.46
C SER A 10 -3.89 19.98 -3.90
N LYS A 11 -3.33 20.35 -2.74
CA LYS A 11 -2.49 19.48 -1.88
C LYS A 11 -3.34 18.31 -1.34
N THR A 12 -3.93 17.53 -2.23
CA THR A 12 -4.67 16.34 -1.86
C THR A 12 -3.66 15.23 -1.74
N ALA A 13 -3.55 14.63 -0.55
CA ALA A 13 -2.83 13.38 -0.40
C ALA A 13 -3.53 12.34 -1.27
N ARG A 14 -2.81 11.85 -2.29
CA ARG A 14 -3.30 10.79 -3.18
C ARG A 14 -2.77 9.48 -2.63
N VAL A 15 -3.68 8.77 -1.96
CA VAL A 15 -3.42 7.51 -1.26
C VAL A 15 -4.11 6.40 -2.02
N THR A 16 -3.41 5.30 -2.24
CA THR A 16 -3.98 4.06 -2.75
C THR A 16 -3.79 2.96 -1.72
N VAL A 17 -4.76 2.07 -1.61
CA VAL A 17 -4.65 0.85 -0.82
C VAL A 17 -4.69 -0.32 -1.79
N GLU A 18 -3.65 -1.14 -1.77
CA GLU A 18 -3.58 -2.39 -2.52
C GLU A 18 -3.77 -3.54 -1.53
N VAL A 19 -4.65 -4.47 -1.85
CA VAL A 19 -5.10 -5.50 -0.91
C VAL A 19 -4.93 -6.88 -1.54
N GLY A 20 -4.06 -7.69 -0.95
CA GLY A 20 -3.84 -9.07 -1.36
C GLY A 20 -4.26 -10.07 -0.29
N TRP A 21 -4.53 -11.29 -0.74
CA TRP A 21 -4.69 -12.49 0.08
C TRP A 21 -3.59 -13.49 -0.32
N SER A 22 -3.85 -14.25 -1.38
CA SER A 22 -3.00 -15.35 -1.85
C SER A 22 -1.82 -14.89 -2.72
N GLU A 23 -1.82 -13.63 -3.16
CA GLU A 23 -0.76 -13.01 -3.95
C GLU A 23 0.58 -13.06 -3.19
N SER A 24 1.68 -13.25 -3.92
CA SER A 24 3.00 -13.18 -3.29
C SER A 24 3.33 -11.75 -2.86
N TYR A 25 4.21 -11.59 -1.88
CA TYR A 25 4.72 -10.27 -1.52
C TYR A 25 5.41 -9.56 -2.69
N ASN A 26 6.03 -10.31 -3.60
CA ASN A 26 6.67 -9.75 -4.78
C ASN A 26 5.66 -9.13 -5.75
N ASP A 27 4.48 -9.75 -5.90
CA ASP A 27 3.42 -9.21 -6.75
C ASP A 27 2.86 -7.91 -6.16
N LEU A 28 2.57 -7.91 -4.84
CA LEU A 28 2.11 -6.71 -4.13
C LEU A 28 3.14 -5.57 -4.16
N HIS A 29 4.44 -5.88 -4.01
CA HIS A 29 5.49 -4.90 -4.21
C HIS A 29 5.60 -4.43 -5.68
N GLY A 30 5.37 -5.31 -6.65
CA GLY A 30 5.33 -4.96 -8.07
C GLY A 30 4.25 -3.92 -8.36
N ASP A 31 3.05 -4.12 -7.82
CA ASP A 31 1.95 -3.17 -7.99
C ASP A 31 2.18 -1.87 -7.20
N MET A 32 2.74 -1.94 -5.99
CA MET A 32 3.21 -0.76 -5.26
C MET A 32 4.21 0.07 -6.08
N ASN A 33 5.17 -0.58 -6.74
CA ASN A 33 6.14 0.10 -7.62
C ASN A 33 5.45 0.77 -8.81
N ARG A 34 4.49 0.09 -9.45
CA ARG A 34 3.70 0.68 -10.56
C ARG A 34 2.92 1.90 -10.10
N LEU A 35 2.34 1.87 -8.90
CA LEU A 35 1.59 2.97 -8.33
C LEU A 35 2.48 4.15 -7.94
N LEU A 36 3.56 3.92 -7.19
CA LEU A 36 4.44 4.99 -6.70
C LEU A 36 5.37 5.55 -7.77
N ILE A 37 6.06 4.68 -8.52
CA ILE A 37 7.04 5.07 -9.54
C ILE A 37 6.32 5.33 -10.86
N GLY A 38 5.55 4.35 -11.33
CA GLY A 38 4.82 4.44 -12.61
C GLY A 38 3.73 5.52 -12.62
N GLY A 39 3.16 5.84 -11.46
CA GLY A 39 2.23 6.95 -11.29
C GLY A 39 2.87 8.34 -11.43
N ASN A 40 4.19 8.45 -11.59
CA ASN A 40 4.90 9.72 -11.85
C ASN A 40 4.52 10.86 -10.89
N GLY A 41 4.40 10.52 -9.60
CA GLY A 41 4.00 11.45 -8.56
C GLY A 41 2.50 11.70 -8.43
N ASP A 42 1.65 11.01 -9.19
CA ASP A 42 0.20 11.04 -9.01
C ASP A 42 -0.25 10.30 -7.76
N ILE A 43 0.39 9.19 -7.39
CA ILE A 43 0.21 8.56 -6.09
C ILE A 43 1.35 8.99 -5.17
N LYS A 44 1.03 9.34 -3.93
CA LYS A 44 2.01 9.82 -2.93
C LYS A 44 2.25 8.82 -1.80
N ILE A 45 1.27 7.96 -1.54
CA ILE A 45 1.31 6.95 -0.50
C ILE A 45 0.63 5.70 -1.05
N VAL A 46 1.25 4.55 -0.87
CA VAL A 46 0.62 3.24 -1.08
C VAL A 46 0.58 2.52 0.26
N ILE A 47 -0.59 2.02 0.62
CA ILE A 47 -0.77 1.11 1.75
C ILE A 47 -0.96 -0.27 1.17
N LEU A 48 -0.02 -1.18 1.44
CA LEU A 48 -0.18 -2.59 1.15
C LEU A 48 -0.88 -3.26 2.33
N VAL A 49 -1.92 -4.03 2.06
CA VAL A 49 -2.54 -4.90 3.05
C VAL A 49 -2.45 -6.32 2.53
N LYS A 50 -1.72 -7.18 3.23
CA LYS A 50 -1.69 -8.61 2.94
C LYS A 50 -2.46 -9.36 4.02
N TRP A 51 -3.54 -10.00 3.62
CA TRP A 51 -4.34 -10.86 4.48
C TRP A 51 -3.86 -12.31 4.43
N THR A 52 -3.93 -12.97 5.58
CA THR A 52 -3.66 -14.39 5.74
C THR A 52 -4.88 -15.02 6.41
N LYS A 53 -5.48 -16.01 5.73
CA LYS A 53 -6.52 -16.86 6.32
C LYS A 53 -5.85 -18.05 6.99
N HIS A 54 -6.16 -18.25 8.27
CA HIS A 54 -5.61 -19.34 9.08
C HIS A 54 -6.51 -20.58 9.06
N ALA A 55 -5.93 -21.73 9.41
CA ALA A 55 -6.66 -23.00 9.49
C ALA A 55 -7.78 -22.98 10.54
N ASN A 56 -7.61 -22.22 11.63
CA ASN A 56 -8.62 -22.03 12.69
C ASN A 56 -9.71 -20.99 12.33
N GLN A 57 -9.86 -20.67 11.04
CA GLN A 57 -10.85 -19.73 10.50
C GLN A 57 -10.68 -18.28 10.94
N THR A 58 -9.56 -17.91 11.58
CA THR A 58 -9.24 -16.49 11.81
C THR A 58 -8.57 -15.87 10.59
N VAL A 59 -8.61 -14.55 10.51
CA VAL A 59 -7.92 -13.76 9.49
C VAL A 59 -7.03 -12.76 10.20
N SER A 60 -5.74 -12.78 9.86
CA SER A 60 -4.80 -11.75 10.28
C SER A 60 -4.30 -11.01 9.04
N GLY A 61 -3.61 -9.90 9.24
CA GLY A 61 -2.94 -9.23 8.13
C GLY A 61 -1.70 -8.47 8.55
N ILE A 62 -0.95 -8.05 7.55
CA ILE A 62 0.14 -7.09 7.70
C ILE A 62 -0.22 -5.88 6.83
N LEU A 63 -0.08 -4.69 7.42
CA LEU A 63 -0.24 -3.41 6.74
C LEU A 63 1.13 -2.74 6.63
N GLU A 64 1.50 -2.35 5.42
CA GLU A 64 2.73 -1.61 5.16
C GLU A 64 2.45 -0.30 4.43
N LEU A 65 3.07 0.78 4.89
CA LEU A 65 2.94 2.09 4.27
C LEU A 65 4.22 2.43 3.52
N TYR A 66 4.10 2.69 2.22
CA TYR A 66 5.20 3.09 1.35
C TYR A 66 5.04 4.53 0.84
N ARG A 67 6.16 5.23 0.72
CA ARG A 67 6.31 6.52 0.03
C ARG A 67 7.60 6.52 -0.79
N LEU A 68 7.71 7.40 -1.79
CA LEU A 68 9.01 7.64 -2.42
C LEU A 68 9.91 8.43 -1.47
N ASP A 69 11.17 8.04 -1.39
CA ASP A 69 12.24 8.80 -0.75
C ASP A 69 12.74 9.93 -1.67
N PRO A 70 13.69 10.78 -1.22
CA PRO A 70 14.24 11.85 -2.05
C PRO A 70 14.95 11.38 -3.34
N GLN A 71 15.36 10.12 -3.42
CA GLN A 71 15.97 9.50 -4.60
C GLN A 71 14.91 8.93 -5.57
N GLY A 72 13.62 9.03 -5.21
CA GLY A 72 12.52 8.51 -6.02
C GLY A 72 12.32 7.00 -5.86
N MET A 73 12.87 6.38 -4.82
CA MET A 73 12.73 4.95 -4.55
C MET A 73 11.66 4.70 -3.49
N PRO A 74 10.83 3.65 -3.61
CA PRO A 74 9.89 3.29 -2.56
C PRO A 74 10.60 2.92 -1.26
N ARG A 75 10.16 3.57 -0.19
CA ARG A 75 10.63 3.37 1.19
C ARG A 75 9.46 2.95 2.06
N LEU A 76 9.65 1.84 2.76
CA LEU A 76 8.77 1.41 3.86
C LEU A 76 8.87 2.42 5.00
N CYS A 77 7.74 3.03 5.34
CA CYS A 77 7.63 4.04 6.39
C CYS A 77 7.06 3.45 7.68
N ARG A 78 6.18 2.45 7.57
CA ARG A 78 5.48 1.87 8.72
C ARG A 78 5.01 0.45 8.39
N THR A 79 5.07 -0.43 9.39
CA THR A 79 4.49 -1.77 9.36
C THR A 79 3.61 -1.93 10.59
N GLU A 80 2.41 -2.46 10.40
CA GLU A 80 1.45 -2.75 11.46
C GLU A 80 0.88 -4.15 11.28
N ILE A 81 0.57 -4.80 12.40
CA ILE A 81 -0.08 -6.11 12.42
C ILE A 81 -1.59 -5.90 12.59
N ILE A 82 -2.38 -6.54 11.73
CA ILE A 82 -3.83 -6.59 11.86
C ILE A 82 -4.20 -7.87 12.61
N PHE A 83 -4.83 -7.69 13.78
CA PHE A 83 -5.14 -8.75 14.72
C PHE A 83 -6.32 -9.64 14.27
N PRO A 84 -6.39 -10.90 14.75
CA PRO A 84 -5.49 -11.53 15.74
C PRO A 84 -4.07 -11.75 15.21
N MET A 85 -3.07 -11.52 16.06
CA MET A 85 -1.68 -11.77 15.70
C MET A 85 -1.52 -13.27 15.40
N PRO A 86 -0.91 -13.67 14.28
CA PRO A 86 -0.66 -15.07 13.97
C PRO A 86 0.00 -15.77 15.15
N SER A 87 -0.51 -16.94 15.52
CA SER A 87 -0.06 -17.70 16.69
C SER A 87 1.41 -18.14 16.58
N ASP A 88 1.95 -18.15 15.37
CA ASP A 88 3.29 -18.57 14.98
C ASP A 88 4.32 -17.42 14.93
N GLY A 89 3.91 -16.16 15.19
CA GLY A 89 4.79 -15.03 15.50
C GLY A 89 5.84 -14.67 14.44
N LYS A 90 5.73 -15.19 13.21
CA LYS A 90 6.67 -14.90 12.12
C LYS A 90 6.16 -13.72 11.27
N LEU A 91 7.07 -12.76 11.05
CA LEU A 91 6.98 -11.72 10.03
C LEU A 91 7.57 -12.24 8.72
#